data_AF-B2VCT9-F1
#
_entry.id   AF-B2VCT9-F1
#
_cell.length_a   1.000
_cell.length_b   1.000
_cell.length_c   1.000
_cell.angle_alpha   90.00
_cell.angle_beta   90.00
_cell.angle_gamma   90.00
#
_symmetry.space_group_name_H-M   'P 1'
#
loop_
_entity.id
_entity.type
_entity.pdbx_description
1 polymer ?
#
loop_
_entity_poly.entity_id
_entity_poly.type
_entity_poly.pdbx_seq_one_letter_code
_entity_poly.pdbx_strand_id
1 'polypeptide(L)'
;MGISKMQRRVTVGYRPKGGERDTPQVSIAGKWLAEAGFAVGTGVSLTVLDGCLLPIPDSREEMRLRAMEQQLELEQAKQRMIAMLV
;
A
#
# COMPACT_ATOMS: atom_id res chain seq x y z
N MET A 1 -5.02 -23.20 17.94
CA MET A 1 -5.36 -21.77 17.73
C MET A 1 -4.44 -21.28 16.62
N GLY A 2 -4.83 -21.28 15.35
CA GLY A 2 -5.77 -20.33 14.75
C GLY A 2 -4.94 -19.27 14.00
N ILE A 3 -4.63 -19.52 12.73
CA ILE A 3 -3.81 -18.65 11.86
C ILE A 3 -4.49 -17.28 11.76
N SER A 4 -3.88 -16.21 12.30
CA SER A 4 -4.43 -14.84 12.18
C SER A 4 -3.48 -13.96 11.36
N LYS A 5 -3.97 -13.54 10.18
CA LYS A 5 -3.35 -12.60 9.22
C LYS A 5 -2.74 -11.37 9.91
N MET A 6 -1.43 -11.36 10.18
CA MET A 6 -0.73 -10.23 10.84
C MET A 6 -0.18 -9.16 9.90
N GLN A 7 -0.44 -9.25 8.59
CA GLN A 7 0.00 -8.24 7.63
C GLN A 7 -1.16 -7.79 6.75
N ARG A 8 -1.45 -6.48 6.76
CA ARG A 8 -2.41 -5.85 5.86
C ARG A 8 -1.73 -4.69 5.15
N ARG A 9 -1.64 -4.74 3.83
CA ARG A 9 -1.17 -3.64 2.99
C ARG A 9 -2.27 -2.59 2.90
N VAL A 10 -1.94 -1.33 3.16
CA VAL A 10 -2.89 -0.21 3.06
C VAL A 10 -2.26 0.89 2.21
N THR A 11 -3.05 1.51 1.34
CA THR A 11 -2.64 2.67 0.55
C THR A 11 -3.05 3.93 1.29
N VAL A 12 -2.13 4.88 1.47
CA VAL A 12 -2.43 6.17 2.11
C VAL A 12 -3.30 7.02 1.19
N GLY A 13 -4.55 7.26 1.59
CA GLY A 13 -5.48 8.17 0.92
C GLY A 13 -5.83 9.37 1.81
N TYR A 14 -5.73 10.58 1.27
CA TYR A 14 -6.25 11.78 1.93
C TYR A 14 -7.74 11.92 1.62
N ARG A 15 -8.56 12.11 2.66
CA ARG A 15 -10.02 12.12 2.54
C ARG A 15 -10.54 13.51 2.13
N PRO A 16 -11.44 13.62 1.15
CA PRO A 16 -12.41 14.71 1.10
C PRO A 16 -13.40 14.54 2.27
N LYS A 17 -13.85 15.63 2.89
CA LYS A 17 -14.82 15.58 3.99
C LYS A 17 -16.14 14.94 3.52
N GLY A 18 -16.54 13.77 4.07
CA GLY A 18 -17.91 13.26 3.89
C GLY A 18 -18.20 11.75 3.95
N GLY A 19 -17.21 10.86 4.06
CA GLY A 19 -17.45 9.40 3.99
C GLY A 19 -17.88 8.69 5.29
N GLU A 20 -18.45 7.49 5.11
CA GLU A 20 -18.92 6.49 6.09
C GLU A 20 -18.08 6.44 7.40
N ARG A 21 -18.75 6.47 8.55
CA ARG A 21 -18.13 6.71 9.87
C ARG A 21 -18.04 5.48 10.76
N ASP A 22 -18.58 4.34 10.33
CA ASP A 22 -18.65 3.13 11.14
C ASP A 22 -17.34 2.34 11.16
N THR A 23 -16.41 2.67 10.26
CA THR A 23 -15.06 2.09 10.27
C THR A 23 -14.14 2.92 11.17
N PRO A 24 -13.50 2.34 12.21
CA PRO A 24 -12.53 3.04 13.03
C PRO A 24 -11.35 3.49 12.17
N GLN A 25 -11.02 4.79 12.25
CA GLN A 25 -9.94 5.40 11.49
C GLN A 25 -9.08 6.30 12.37
N VAL A 26 -7.78 6.32 12.10
CA VAL A 26 -6.84 7.29 12.68
C VAL A 26 -6.48 8.28 11.59
N SER A 27 -6.82 9.56 11.79
CA SER A 27 -6.52 10.64 10.85
C SER A 27 -5.43 11.52 11.43
N ILE A 28 -4.38 11.73 10.66
CA ILE A 28 -3.25 12.56 11.02
C ILE A 28 -3.25 13.79 10.08
N ALA A 29 -3.28 14.99 10.65
CA ALA A 29 -3.31 16.24 9.89
C ALA A 29 -1.90 16.84 9.71
N GLY A 30 -1.72 17.62 8.64
CA GLY A 30 -0.49 18.35 8.35
C GLY A 30 0.47 17.65 7.38
N LYS A 31 1.53 18.36 6.96
CA LYS A 31 2.55 17.87 6.02
C LYS A 31 3.66 17.03 6.68
N TRP A 32 3.66 16.94 8.00
CA TRP A 32 4.71 16.25 8.77
C TRP A 32 4.88 14.77 8.40
N LEU A 33 3.81 14.09 7.97
CA LEU A 33 3.91 12.72 7.45
C LEU A 33 4.73 12.65 6.16
N ALA A 34 4.58 13.62 5.25
CA ALA A 34 5.38 13.68 4.04
C ALA A 34 6.85 13.96 4.38
N GLU A 35 7.11 14.84 5.35
CA GLU A 35 8.46 15.11 5.88
C GLU A 35 9.09 13.86 6.53
N ALA A 36 8.27 13.01 7.16
CA ALA A 36 8.66 11.73 7.72
C ALA A 36 8.77 10.58 6.70
N GLY A 37 8.61 10.86 5.39
CA GLY A 37 8.76 9.88 4.31
C GLY A 37 7.48 9.18 3.86
N PHE A 38 6.31 9.57 4.38
CA PHE A 38 4.99 9.04 3.99
C PHE A 38 4.32 9.94 2.96
N ALA A 39 4.96 10.14 1.81
CA ALA A 39 4.37 10.92 0.71
C ALA A 39 3.12 10.21 0.13
N VAL A 40 2.20 10.98 -0.48
CA VAL A 40 1.02 10.44 -1.18
C VAL A 40 1.46 9.38 -2.20
N GLY A 41 0.77 8.24 -2.20
CA GLY A 41 1.07 7.12 -3.12
C GLY A 41 2.22 6.22 -2.68
N THR A 42 2.90 6.54 -1.57
CA THR A 42 3.92 5.64 -0.98
C THR A 42 3.24 4.41 -0.41
N GLY A 43 3.73 3.22 -0.76
CA GLY A 43 3.34 1.97 -0.12
C GLY A 43 3.81 1.96 1.33
N VAL A 44 2.93 1.61 2.26
CA VAL A 44 3.26 1.55 3.69
C VAL A 44 2.80 0.21 4.25
N SER A 45 3.67 -0.45 4.98
CA SER A 45 3.36 -1.62 5.80
C SER A 45 2.97 -1.15 7.20
N LEU A 46 1.86 -1.66 7.73
CA LEU A 46 1.43 -1.39 9.10
C LEU A 46 1.75 -2.61 9.97
N THR A 47 2.55 -2.41 11.01
CA THR A 47 2.84 -3.42 12.02
C THR A 47 2.20 -3.03 13.34
N VAL A 48 1.59 -3.99 14.05
CA VAL A 48 1.05 -3.78 15.40
C VAL A 48 2.01 -4.39 16.41
N LEU A 49 2.52 -3.59 17.35
CA LEU A 49 3.42 -4.04 18.41
C LEU A 49 2.92 -3.47 19.74
N ASP A 50 2.50 -4.33 20.67
CA ASP A 50 2.09 -3.93 22.04
C ASP A 50 1.11 -2.75 22.11
N GLY A 51 0.12 -2.74 21.20
CA GLY A 51 -0.87 -1.65 21.12
C GLY A 51 -0.43 -0.42 20.31
N CYS A 52 0.81 -0.39 19.81
CA CYS A 52 1.31 0.64 18.91
C CYS A 52 1.08 0.25 17.45
N LEU A 53 0.75 1.26 16.63
CA LEU A 53 0.76 1.17 15.17
C LEU A 53 2.08 1.72 14.65
N LEU A 54 2.87 0.86 14.01
CA LEU A 54 4.14 1.21 13.40
C LEU A 54 4.00 1.22 11.87
N PRO A 55 3.80 2.39 11.25
CA PRO A 55 3.86 2.53 9.81
C PRO A 55 5.32 2.49 9.34
N ILE A 56 5.60 1.59 8.40
CA ILE A 56 6.92 1.39 7.81
C ILE A 56 6.77 1.63 6.29
N PRO A 57 7.32 2.73 5.75
CA PRO A 57 7.24 2.97 4.31
C PRO A 57 8.08 1.93 3.57
N ASP A 58 7.63 1.54 2.39
CA ASP A 58 8.43 0.67 1.50
C ASP A 58 9.77 1.37 1.21
N SER A 59 10.85 0.59 1.23
CA SER A 59 12.16 1.05 0.83
C SER A 59 12.22 1.37 -0.67
N ARG A 60 13.22 2.15 -1.08
CA ARG A 60 13.44 2.44 -2.52
C ARG A 60 13.66 1.19 -3.36
N GLU A 61 14.27 0.16 -2.77
CA GLU A 61 14.52 -1.10 -3.46
C GLU A 61 13.23 -1.90 -3.62
N GLU A 62 12.42 -2.01 -2.56
CA GLU A 62 11.11 -2.66 -2.63
C GLU A 62 10.19 -1.97 -3.64
N MET A 63 10.17 -0.64 -3.67
CA MET A 63 9.42 0.11 -4.68
C MET A 63 9.86 -0.21 -6.11
N ARG A 64 11.17 -0.30 -6.36
CA ARG A 64 11.70 -0.64 -7.69
C ARG A 64 11.37 -2.07 -8.10
N LEU A 65 11.53 -3.02 -7.18
CA LEU A 65 11.22 -4.43 -7.44
C LEU A 65 9.75 -4.59 -7.81
N ARG A 66 8.83 -3.96 -7.07
CA ARG A 66 7.40 -3.98 -7.40
C ARG A 66 7.10 -3.38 -8.77
N ALA A 67 7.76 -2.27 -9.12
CA ALA A 67 7.57 -1.66 -10.43
C ALA A 67 8.03 -2.59 -11.58
N MET A 68 9.15 -3.30 -11.38
CA MET A 68 9.62 -4.29 -12.35
C MET A 68 8.69 -5.50 -12.46
N GLU A 69 8.19 -6.01 -11.33
CA GLU A 69 7.21 -7.10 -11.30
C GLU A 69 5.93 -6.74 -12.07
N GLN A 70 5.37 -5.54 -11.83
CA GLN A 70 4.19 -5.05 -12.54
C GLN A 70 4.42 -4.89 -14.04
N GLN A 71 5.60 -4.42 -14.45
CA GLN A 71 5.96 -4.34 -15.87
C GLN A 71 6.02 -5.73 -16.51
N LEU A 72 6.64 -6.70 -15.83
CA LEU A 72 6.72 -8.07 -16.32
C LEU A 72 5.33 -8.72 -16.43
N GLU A 73 4.48 -8.55 -15.42
CA GLU A 73 3.10 -9.05 -15.46
C GLU A 73 2.29 -8.45 -16.61
N LEU A 74 2.45 -7.15 -16.85
CA LEU A 74 1.79 -6.46 -17.96
C LEU A 74 2.26 -7.01 -19.32
N GLU A 75 3.57 -7.19 -19.50
CA GLU A 75 4.12 -7.77 -20.73
C GLU A 75 3.67 -9.22 -20.93
N GLN A 76 3.65 -10.03 -19.87
CA GLN A 76 3.12 -11.39 -19.93
C GLN A 76 1.62 -11.40 -20.28
N ALA A 77 0.82 -10.49 -19.69
CA ALA A 77 -0.60 -10.36 -20.00
C ALA A 77 -0.83 -9.98 -21.47
N LYS A 78 -0.04 -9.03 -22.00
CA LYS A 78 -0.04 -8.67 -23.43
C LYS A 78 0.30 -9.86 -24.31
N GLN A 79 1.36 -10.60 -23.98
CA GLN A 79 1.79 -11.76 -24.76
C GLN A 79 0.73 -12.86 -24.78
N ARG A 80 0.07 -13.12 -23.64
CA ARG A 80 -1.05 -14.07 -23.55
C ARG A 80 -2.23 -13.62 -24.39
N MET A 81 -2.55 -12.33 -24.38
CA MET A 81 -3.64 -11.78 -25.19
C MET A 81 -3.36 -11.93 -26.69
N ILE A 82 -2.13 -11.64 -27.13
CA ILE A 82 -1.72 -11.86 -28.53
C ILE A 82 -1.86 -13.34 -28.90
N ALA A 83 -1.40 -14.26 -28.03
CA ALA A 83 -1.50 -15.70 -28.27
C ALA A 83 -2.94 -16.24 -28.30
N MET A 84 -3.94 -15.51 -27.78
CA MET A 84 -5.36 -15.87 -27.90
C MET A 84 -6.03 -15.31 -29.16
N LEU A 85 -5.40 -14.32 -29.82
CA LEU A 85 -5.92 -13.66 -31.02
C LEU A 85 -5.35 -14.25 -32.32
N VAL A 86 -4.43 -15.22 -32.22
CA VAL A 86 -3.78 -15.94 -33.33
C VAL A 86 -4.15 -17.41 -33.23
#